data_AF-A0A2N0HBE8-F1
#
_entry.id   AF-A0A2N0HBE8-F1
#
_cell.length_a   1.000
_cell.length_b   1.000
_cell.length_c   1.000
_cell.angle_alpha   90.00
_cell.angle_beta   90.00
_cell.angle_gamma   90.00
#
_symmetry.space_group_name_H-M   'P 1'
#
loop_
_entity.id
_entity.type
_entity.pdbx_description
1 polymer ?
#
loop_
_entity_poly.entity_id
_entity_poly.type
_entity_poly.pdbx_seq_one_letter_code
_entity_poly.pdbx_strand_id
1 'polypeptide(L)'
;MKKIIYTILLAILMSNLVQSQEAAGSIGSMSSYPVVYKYDEQVTWYFDLSATTFAPTEDVYIWIWSPSEPDAGNWEHSSDFAKLTYVKDGVWSFTLTPTVYFSKTPEEIAASAGFWFRLKNYDGSKQSEVANMAYTDFSSFYTANELIRSYPEKPTIDKAVSILFNSNLKEGFEGVPSVHFHSGLNDWAVLQEYQAWLPDVSEKTKLKDLGNGFYRMDLIPQEYYNTEPGFVMENITFLMVAKDWTTNSGDQIIYAGEFIPPPPPSFGFFPLQISQKDFLGMSRKNNESGVNKLIYTITAGSKVITGEFGGNTAEIKGFVNLVSELDGIQGLTEIHVLVKDNKDKTISDTTMPLKILDK
;
A
#
# COMPACT_ATOMS: atom_id res chain seq x y z
N MET A 1 15.03 36.63 65.91
CA MET A 1 14.27 37.23 64.79
C MET A 1 15.11 37.42 63.53
N LYS A 2 16.23 38.17 63.54
CA LYS A 2 17.07 38.36 62.33
C LYS A 2 17.53 37.07 61.65
N LYS A 3 17.99 36.06 62.42
CA LYS A 3 18.42 34.76 61.87
C LYS A 3 17.30 33.97 61.17
N ILE A 4 16.06 34.06 61.67
CA ILE A 4 14.89 33.40 61.07
C ILE A 4 14.49 34.08 59.75
N ILE A 5 14.59 35.42 59.70
CA ILE A 5 14.32 36.19 58.49
C ILE A 5 15.34 35.87 57.39
N TYR A 6 16.63 35.72 57.73
CA TYR A 6 17.66 35.33 56.74
C TYR A 6 17.47 33.90 56.22
N THR A 7 17.04 32.95 57.07
CA THR A 7 16.75 31.57 56.61
C THR A 7 15.52 31.51 55.71
N ILE A 8 14.48 32.30 55.98
CA ILE A 8 13.28 32.38 55.13
C ILE A 8 13.61 33.09 53.81
N LEU A 9 14.40 34.17 53.81
CA LEU A 9 14.85 34.82 52.57
C LEU A 9 15.71 33.90 51.70
N LEU A 10 16.59 33.10 52.31
CA LEU A 10 17.43 32.14 51.58
C LEU A 10 16.58 31.00 50.99
N ALA A 11 15.55 30.53 51.70
CA ALA A 11 14.62 29.52 51.20
C ALA A 11 13.72 30.04 50.05
N ILE A 12 13.34 31.32 50.07
CA ILE A 12 12.59 31.98 48.99
C ILE A 12 13.49 32.28 47.77
N LEU A 13 14.79 32.52 47.98
CA LEU A 13 15.76 32.67 46.90
C LEU A 13 16.12 31.32 46.24
N MET A 14 16.16 30.23 47.01
CA MET A 14 16.43 28.88 46.47
C MET A 14 15.22 28.23 45.78
N SER A 15 13.99 28.71 46.01
CA SER A 15 12.79 28.18 45.33
C SER A 15 12.65 28.68 43.88
N ASN A 16 13.43 29.68 43.47
CA ASN A 16 13.48 30.18 42.09
C ASN A 16 14.52 29.46 41.20
N LEU A 17 15.23 28.45 41.74
CA LEU A 17 16.23 27.68 40.98
C LEU A 17 15.71 26.32 40.47
N VAL A 18 14.42 26.04 40.66
CA VAL A 18 13.78 24.91 39.96
C VAL A 18 13.41 25.41 38.56
N GLN A 19 14.30 25.21 37.58
CA GLN A 19 13.91 25.31 36.18
C GLN A 19 12.89 24.20 35.91
N SER A 20 11.61 24.54 36.01
CA SER A 20 10.53 23.69 35.53
C SER A 20 10.72 23.47 34.04
N GLN A 21 10.73 22.22 33.59
CA GLN A 21 10.75 21.89 32.17
C GLN A 21 9.41 22.34 31.55
N GLU A 22 9.48 23.16 30.50
CA GLU A 22 8.34 23.52 29.67
C GLU A 22 7.84 22.28 28.93
N ALA A 23 6.54 21.98 29.08
CA ALA A 23 5.90 20.95 28.30
C ALA A 23 5.50 21.52 26.93
N ALA A 24 6.12 21.01 25.86
CA ALA A 24 5.83 21.40 24.50
C ALA A 24 4.54 20.77 23.94
N GLY A 25 4.07 19.69 24.55
CA GLY A 25 2.89 18.93 24.11
C GLY A 25 3.21 17.56 23.53
N SER A 26 2.18 16.84 23.09
CA SER A 26 2.30 15.51 22.49
C SER A 26 2.80 15.61 21.04
N ILE A 27 3.64 14.65 20.64
CA ILE A 27 3.99 14.47 19.22
C ILE A 27 2.75 13.95 18.49
N GLY A 28 2.46 14.53 17.34
CA GLY A 28 1.38 14.12 16.46
C GLY A 28 1.70 12.81 15.72
N SER A 29 1.33 12.76 14.45
CA SER A 29 1.64 11.59 13.62
C SER A 29 3.15 11.38 13.47
N MET A 30 3.56 10.11 13.47
CA MET A 30 4.95 9.70 13.22
C MET A 30 4.97 8.69 12.08
N SER A 31 5.95 8.81 11.21
CA SER A 31 6.10 7.92 10.04
C SER A 31 7.56 7.73 9.68
N SER A 32 7.86 6.73 8.86
CA SER A 32 9.20 6.50 8.33
C SER A 32 9.21 6.42 6.80
N TYR A 33 10.35 6.80 6.22
CA TYR A 33 10.70 6.46 4.85
C TYR A 33 12.06 5.75 4.85
N PRO A 34 12.15 4.50 4.36
CA PRO A 34 11.04 3.64 3.88
C PRO A 34 10.06 3.25 5.01
N VAL A 35 8.88 2.71 4.65
CA VAL A 35 7.86 2.28 5.63
C VAL A 35 8.32 1.02 6.36
N VAL A 36 8.89 0.07 5.63
CA VAL A 36 9.53 -1.13 6.21
C VAL A 36 11.02 -1.13 5.92
N TYR A 37 11.84 -1.46 6.91
CA TYR A 37 13.30 -1.46 6.81
C TYR A 37 13.89 -2.50 7.75
N LYS A 38 15.06 -3.04 7.40
CA LYS A 38 15.87 -3.80 8.36
C LYS A 38 16.60 -2.83 9.29
N TYR A 39 16.90 -3.26 10.51
CA TYR A 39 17.56 -2.39 11.50
C TYR A 39 18.98 -1.92 11.10
N ASP A 40 19.61 -2.59 10.14
CA ASP A 40 20.91 -2.23 9.56
C ASP A 40 20.81 -1.35 8.31
N GLU A 41 19.61 -0.88 7.98
CA GLU A 41 19.35 0.03 6.87
C GLU A 41 19.14 1.46 7.36
N GLN A 42 19.53 2.43 6.53
CA GLN A 42 19.19 3.82 6.79
C GLN A 42 17.68 4.03 6.64
N VAL A 43 17.10 4.76 7.59
CA VAL A 43 15.70 5.18 7.62
C VAL A 43 15.63 6.64 8.03
N THR A 44 14.64 7.36 7.50
CA THR A 44 14.27 8.68 7.98
C THR A 44 12.93 8.61 8.71
N TRP A 45 12.91 9.04 9.97
CA TRP A 45 11.70 9.22 10.75
C TRP A 45 11.20 10.65 10.60
N TYR A 46 9.88 10.82 10.58
CA TYR A 46 9.20 12.10 10.49
C TYR A 46 8.28 12.26 11.69
N PHE A 47 8.28 13.46 12.26
CA PHE A 47 7.50 13.81 13.44
C PHE A 47 6.68 15.05 13.15
N ASP A 48 5.36 14.92 13.24
CA ASP A 48 4.43 16.05 13.21
C ASP A 48 4.39 16.72 14.59
N LEU A 49 4.96 17.92 14.66
CA LEU A 49 5.02 18.75 15.85
C LEU A 49 4.08 19.97 15.74
N SER A 50 3.17 19.99 14.77
CA SER A 50 2.25 21.12 14.53
C SER A 50 1.33 21.43 15.72
N ALA A 51 1.04 20.43 16.56
CA ALA A 51 0.27 20.56 17.79
C ALA A 51 1.12 20.93 19.02
N THR A 52 2.44 21.06 18.87
CA THR A 52 3.37 21.41 19.96
C THR A 52 3.68 22.90 19.99
N THR A 53 4.39 23.36 21.02
CA THR A 53 4.90 24.73 21.11
C THR A 53 6.28 24.91 20.46
N PHE A 54 6.88 23.89 19.86
CA PHE A 54 8.17 24.02 19.15
C PHE A 54 8.04 24.98 17.96
N ALA A 55 8.91 25.98 17.90
CA ALA A 55 8.91 26.93 16.79
C ALA A 55 9.67 26.35 15.57
N PRO A 56 9.28 26.68 14.32
CA PRO A 56 10.01 26.25 13.12
C PRO A 56 11.49 26.63 13.09
N THR A 57 11.88 27.70 13.80
CA THR A 57 13.26 28.18 13.91
C THR A 57 14.02 27.59 15.10
N GLU A 58 13.38 26.76 15.91
CA GLU A 58 13.96 26.16 17.11
C GLU A 58 14.75 24.90 16.74
N ASP A 59 15.92 24.74 17.35
CA ASP A 59 16.69 23.51 17.23
C ASP A 59 16.08 22.43 18.11
N VAL A 60 15.60 21.36 17.48
CA VAL A 60 14.96 20.22 18.13
C VAL A 60 15.89 19.02 18.09
N TYR A 61 15.99 18.29 19.19
CA TYR A 61 16.87 17.13 19.37
C TYR A 61 16.07 15.92 19.87
N ILE A 62 16.46 14.72 19.43
CA ILE A 62 15.89 13.46 19.92
C ILE A 62 16.67 12.96 21.13
N TRP A 63 15.99 12.80 22.26
CA TRP A 63 16.49 12.09 23.43
C TRP A 63 15.85 10.72 23.49
N ILE A 64 16.57 9.69 23.05
CA ILE A 64 16.09 8.31 22.94
C ILE A 64 16.87 7.41 23.89
N TRP A 65 16.17 6.58 24.65
CA TRP A 65 16.75 5.72 25.70
C TRP A 65 16.53 4.22 25.48
N SER A 66 15.86 3.86 24.39
CA SER A 66 15.71 2.47 23.96
C SER A 66 15.80 2.42 22.44
N PRO A 67 16.53 1.47 21.83
CA PRO A 67 17.22 0.29 22.41
C PRO A 67 18.45 0.57 23.29
N SER A 68 19.08 1.73 23.16
CA SER A 68 20.13 2.24 24.05
C SER A 68 19.99 3.76 24.16
N GLU A 69 20.88 4.42 24.90
CA GLU A 69 20.91 5.88 25.07
C GLU A 69 22.19 6.46 24.45
N PRO A 70 22.20 6.78 23.13
CA PRO A 70 23.41 7.23 22.44
C PRO A 70 23.90 8.61 22.91
N ASP A 71 23.00 9.47 23.38
CA ASP A 71 23.31 10.82 23.88
C ASP A 71 23.40 10.86 25.42
N ALA A 72 23.75 9.73 26.06
CA ALA A 72 23.75 9.60 27.50
C ALA A 72 24.60 10.67 28.21
N GLY A 73 23.99 11.33 29.21
CA GLY A 73 24.63 12.40 29.98
C GLY A 73 24.57 13.79 29.34
N ASN A 74 23.95 13.96 28.17
CA ASN A 74 23.84 15.24 27.46
C ASN A 74 22.42 15.85 27.54
N TRP A 75 21.75 15.73 28.70
CA TRP A 75 20.40 16.26 28.86
C TRP A 75 20.36 17.80 28.71
N GLU A 76 21.30 18.50 29.33
CA GLU A 76 21.39 19.97 29.29
C GLU A 76 22.23 20.50 28.10
N HIS A 77 22.83 19.61 27.31
CA HIS A 77 23.76 19.96 26.23
C HIS A 77 23.71 18.94 25.09
N SER A 78 22.59 18.88 24.36
CA SER A 78 22.41 17.85 23.34
C SER A 78 23.49 17.83 22.26
N SER A 79 23.87 16.62 21.84
CA SER A 79 24.86 16.43 20.79
C SER A 79 24.29 16.73 19.40
N ASP A 80 25.13 17.23 18.49
CA ASP A 80 24.74 17.55 17.11
C ASP A 80 24.18 16.34 16.34
N PHE A 81 24.64 15.12 16.64
CA PHE A 81 24.14 13.91 15.97
C PHE A 81 22.67 13.60 16.31
N ALA A 82 22.14 14.17 17.40
CA ALA A 82 20.76 13.99 17.84
C ALA A 82 19.82 15.07 17.28
N LYS A 83 20.34 16.03 16.50
CA LYS A 83 19.57 17.15 15.98
C LYS A 83 18.63 16.70 14.85
N LEU A 84 17.38 17.16 14.92
CA LEU A 84 16.39 16.97 13.86
C LEU A 84 16.50 18.07 12.80
N THR A 85 16.00 17.77 11.60
CA THR A 85 15.92 18.73 10.50
C THR A 85 14.47 19.18 10.31
N TYR A 86 14.21 20.49 10.32
CA TYR A 86 12.88 21.01 9.97
C TYR A 86 12.61 20.79 8.48
N VAL A 87 11.42 20.24 8.16
CA VAL A 87 11.00 19.95 6.78
C VAL A 87 10.07 21.06 6.29
N LYS A 88 8.82 21.08 6.78
CA LYS A 88 7.78 22.09 6.51
C LYS A 88 6.56 21.84 7.39
N ASP A 89 5.66 22.81 7.50
CA ASP A 89 4.32 22.66 8.10
C ASP A 89 4.32 22.01 9.49
N GLY A 90 5.34 22.32 10.30
CA GLY A 90 5.48 21.73 11.63
C GLY A 90 5.99 20.29 11.64
N VAL A 91 6.60 19.80 10.56
CA VAL A 91 7.20 18.47 10.47
C VAL A 91 8.72 18.56 10.57
N TRP A 92 9.30 17.71 11.41
CA TRP A 92 10.75 17.51 11.54
C TRP A 92 11.13 16.09 11.14
N SER A 93 12.36 15.89 10.69
CA SER A 93 12.91 14.59 10.32
C SER A 93 14.18 14.22 11.09
N PHE A 94 14.41 12.92 11.22
CA PHE A 94 15.61 12.34 11.81
C PHE A 94 16.06 11.12 11.01
N THR A 95 17.25 11.19 10.42
CA THR A 95 17.81 10.10 9.60
C THR A 95 18.87 9.34 10.38
N LEU A 96 18.73 8.02 10.46
CA LEU A 96 19.65 7.14 11.16
C LEU A 96 19.75 5.77 10.49
N THR A 97 20.83 5.05 10.78
CA THR A 97 20.86 3.58 10.66
C THR A 97 20.77 3.02 12.07
N PRO A 98 19.69 2.31 12.47
CA PRO A 98 19.47 1.91 13.86
C PRO A 98 20.66 1.17 14.50
N THR A 99 21.25 0.18 13.82
CA THR A 99 22.41 -0.56 14.35
C THR A 99 23.62 0.35 14.63
N VAL A 100 23.85 1.35 13.79
CA VAL A 100 24.94 2.33 13.95
C VAL A 100 24.61 3.28 15.10
N TYR A 101 23.41 3.87 15.08
CA TYR A 101 23.00 4.88 16.04
C TYR A 101 22.97 4.35 17.48
N PHE A 102 22.41 3.15 17.67
CA PHE A 102 22.33 2.52 18.99
C PHE A 102 23.58 1.73 19.37
N SER A 103 24.50 1.49 18.42
CA SER A 103 25.62 0.56 18.59
C SER A 103 25.15 -0.82 19.07
N LYS A 104 24.14 -1.36 18.40
CA LYS A 104 23.44 -2.61 18.72
C LYS A 104 23.28 -3.49 17.49
N THR A 105 23.23 -4.80 17.69
CA THR A 105 22.89 -5.73 16.60
C THR A 105 21.39 -5.66 16.27
N PRO A 106 20.95 -6.09 15.07
CA PRO A 106 19.53 -6.18 14.75
C PRO A 106 18.72 -6.97 15.78
N GLU A 107 19.28 -8.07 16.32
CA GLU A 107 18.63 -8.92 17.32
C GLU A 107 18.46 -8.21 18.66
N GLU A 108 19.47 -7.45 19.11
CA GLU A 108 19.37 -6.65 20.32
C GLU A 108 18.31 -5.55 20.19
N ILE A 109 18.22 -4.92 19.02
CA ILE A 109 17.20 -3.91 18.73
C ILE A 109 15.81 -4.55 18.72
N ALA A 110 15.65 -5.69 18.04
CA ALA A 110 14.39 -6.43 17.98
C ALA A 110 13.89 -6.89 19.36
N ALA A 111 14.81 -7.24 20.26
CA ALA A 111 14.50 -7.69 21.62
C ALA A 111 14.26 -6.53 22.62
N SER A 112 14.45 -5.28 22.19
CA SER A 112 14.26 -4.10 23.03
C SER A 112 12.78 -3.78 23.28
N ALA A 113 12.51 -2.77 24.10
CA ALA A 113 11.15 -2.26 24.32
C ALA A 113 10.62 -1.42 23.14
N GLY A 114 11.36 -1.32 22.02
CA GLY A 114 11.09 -0.42 20.91
C GLY A 114 11.85 0.90 21.05
N PHE A 115 11.52 1.88 20.21
CA PHE A 115 12.24 3.15 20.12
C PHE A 115 11.59 4.23 20.99
N TRP A 116 11.89 4.27 22.29
CA TRP A 116 11.29 5.22 23.24
C TRP A 116 12.10 6.51 23.41
N PHE A 117 11.47 7.65 23.20
CA PHE A 117 12.15 8.94 23.18
C PHE A 117 11.28 10.13 23.63
N ARG A 118 11.93 11.28 23.75
CA ARG A 118 11.33 12.62 23.76
C ARG A 118 12.02 13.49 22.72
N LEU A 119 11.33 14.50 22.24
CA LEU A 119 11.94 15.60 21.51
C LEU A 119 12.12 16.77 22.46
N LYS A 120 13.25 17.47 22.37
CA LYS A 120 13.57 18.58 23.27
C LYS A 120 14.35 19.66 22.55
N ASN A 121 14.42 20.85 23.15
CA ASN A 121 15.39 21.84 22.75
C ASN A 121 16.80 21.48 23.25
N TYR A 122 17.80 22.27 22.84
CA TYR A 122 19.22 21.99 23.13
C TYR A 122 19.53 21.70 24.61
N ASP A 123 18.96 22.48 25.53
CA ASP A 123 19.23 22.42 26.97
C ASP A 123 18.23 21.58 27.76
N GLY A 124 17.26 20.94 27.08
CA GLY A 124 16.23 20.15 27.73
C GLY A 124 15.28 20.95 28.63
N SER A 125 15.31 22.29 28.57
CA SER A 125 14.36 23.14 29.30
C SER A 125 12.95 23.04 28.73
N LYS A 126 12.79 22.57 27.50
CA LYS A 126 11.51 22.34 26.82
C LYS A 126 11.49 20.97 26.15
N GLN A 127 10.42 20.22 26.34
CA GLN A 127 10.31 18.84 25.84
C GLN A 127 8.89 18.44 25.43
N SER A 128 8.79 17.53 24.47
CA SER A 128 7.56 16.81 24.17
C SER A 128 7.20 15.85 25.30
N GLU A 129 5.98 15.32 25.25
CA GLU A 129 5.64 14.08 25.96
C GLU A 129 6.49 12.89 25.48
N VAL A 130 6.47 11.78 26.23
CA VAL A 130 7.13 10.53 25.84
C VAL A 130 6.43 9.97 24.60
N ALA A 131 7.22 9.54 23.62
CA ALA A 131 6.75 8.89 22.42
C ALA A 131 7.53 7.60 22.15
N ASN A 132 6.96 6.76 21.28
CA ASN A 132 7.61 5.56 20.78
C ASN A 132 7.50 5.53 19.25
N MET A 133 8.62 5.37 18.56
CA MET A 133 8.60 5.22 17.11
C MET A 133 8.20 3.78 16.79
N ALA A 134 7.05 3.62 16.14
CA ALA A 134 6.56 2.31 15.75
C ALA A 134 7.48 1.69 14.68
N TYR A 135 7.75 0.39 14.84
CA TYR A 135 8.42 -0.41 13.82
C TYR A 135 7.40 -1.33 13.15
N THR A 136 7.33 -1.27 11.82
CA THR A 136 6.49 -2.19 11.05
C THR A 136 7.28 -3.46 10.74
N ASP A 137 7.00 -4.52 11.51
CA ASP A 137 7.56 -5.82 11.20
C ASP A 137 6.97 -6.38 9.90
N PHE A 138 7.86 -6.81 9.01
CA PHE A 138 7.53 -7.39 7.73
C PHE A 138 8.11 -8.81 7.58
N SER A 139 8.67 -9.37 8.64
CA SER A 139 9.30 -10.69 8.65
C SER A 139 8.35 -11.81 8.19
N SER A 140 7.05 -11.68 8.48
CA SER A 140 6.02 -12.62 8.05
C SER A 140 5.91 -12.77 6.53
N PHE A 141 6.33 -11.76 5.74
CA PHE A 141 6.31 -11.85 4.29
C PHE A 141 7.25 -12.96 3.76
N TYR A 142 8.37 -13.22 4.45
CA TYR A 142 9.34 -14.23 4.04
C TYR A 142 8.78 -15.66 4.05
N THR A 143 7.70 -15.91 4.79
CA THR A 143 7.10 -17.24 4.95
C THR A 143 5.64 -17.30 4.51
N ALA A 144 5.02 -16.17 4.15
CA ALA A 144 3.61 -16.08 3.80
C ALA A 144 3.22 -16.75 2.46
N ASN A 145 4.21 -17.10 1.62
CA ASN A 145 3.97 -17.60 0.26
C ASN A 145 3.11 -16.63 -0.58
N GLU A 146 3.34 -15.33 -0.39
CA GLU A 146 2.68 -14.25 -1.12
C GLU A 146 3.64 -13.65 -2.15
N LEU A 147 3.12 -13.37 -3.35
CA LEU A 147 3.93 -12.77 -4.43
C LEU A 147 4.26 -11.30 -4.11
N ILE A 148 3.28 -10.55 -3.63
CA ILE A 148 3.38 -9.11 -3.35
C ILE A 148 2.65 -8.78 -2.06
N ARG A 149 3.19 -7.83 -1.29
CA ARG A 149 2.51 -7.19 -0.16
C ARG A 149 2.96 -5.73 -0.01
N SER A 150 2.02 -4.82 0.24
CA SER A 150 2.33 -3.41 0.49
C SER A 150 2.14 -3.02 1.96
N TYR A 151 2.92 -2.03 2.38
CA TYR A 151 2.84 -1.38 3.68
C TYR A 151 2.76 0.14 3.48
N PRO A 152 1.64 0.77 3.84
CA PRO A 152 0.37 0.14 4.23
C PRO A 152 -0.27 -0.66 3.08
N GLU A 153 -1.20 -1.56 3.40
CA GLU A 153 -1.97 -2.31 2.39
C GLU A 153 -2.81 -1.39 1.49
N LYS A 154 -3.17 -0.22 2.03
CA LYS A 154 -4.04 0.78 1.41
C LYS A 154 -3.33 2.14 1.42
N PRO A 155 -2.40 2.40 0.49
CA PRO A 155 -1.65 3.65 0.44
C PRO A 155 -2.54 4.83 0.04
N THR A 156 -2.13 6.02 0.46
CA THR A 156 -2.63 7.29 -0.06
C THR A 156 -1.56 7.95 -0.93
N ILE A 157 -1.97 8.92 -1.75
CA ILE A 157 -1.09 9.53 -2.74
C ILE A 157 0.11 10.27 -2.11
N ASP A 158 -0.05 10.83 -0.92
CA ASP A 158 0.88 11.74 -0.23
C ASP A 158 1.71 11.06 0.86
N LYS A 159 1.56 9.74 1.07
CA LYS A 159 2.26 9.00 2.12
C LYS A 159 3.20 7.96 1.53
N ALA A 160 4.23 7.64 2.30
CA ALA A 160 5.18 6.60 1.96
C ALA A 160 4.48 5.23 1.84
N VAL A 161 4.95 4.43 0.87
CA VAL A 161 4.59 3.03 0.72
C VAL A 161 5.85 2.21 0.47
N SER A 162 5.91 1.04 1.10
CA SER A 162 6.86 -0.01 0.74
C SER A 162 6.12 -1.19 0.14
N ILE A 163 6.51 -1.64 -1.04
CA ILE A 163 5.92 -2.79 -1.75
C ILE A 163 6.97 -3.90 -1.80
N LEU A 164 6.67 -5.03 -1.17
CA LEU A 164 7.52 -6.21 -1.17
C LEU A 164 7.19 -7.13 -2.34
N PHE A 165 8.21 -7.81 -2.86
CA PHE A 165 8.09 -8.80 -3.92
C PHE A 165 8.88 -10.06 -3.58
N ASN A 166 8.23 -11.22 -3.69
CA ASN A 166 8.84 -12.53 -3.55
C ASN A 166 9.03 -13.15 -4.93
N SER A 167 10.23 -13.02 -5.48
CA SER A 167 10.54 -13.51 -6.81
C SER A 167 10.61 -15.03 -6.89
N ASN A 168 10.76 -15.72 -5.76
CA ASN A 168 10.80 -17.19 -5.72
C ASN A 168 9.48 -17.85 -6.17
N LEU A 169 8.39 -17.08 -6.17
CA LEU A 169 7.07 -17.55 -6.62
C LEU A 169 6.82 -17.30 -8.11
N LYS A 170 7.82 -16.80 -8.84
CA LYS A 170 7.71 -16.50 -10.27
C LYS A 170 8.93 -16.99 -11.04
N GLU A 171 8.69 -17.84 -12.03
CA GLU A 171 9.73 -18.36 -12.91
C GLU A 171 10.45 -17.23 -13.69
N GLY A 172 11.74 -17.41 -13.90
CA GLY A 172 12.59 -16.50 -14.68
C GLY A 172 13.26 -15.37 -13.87
N PHE A 173 12.92 -15.21 -12.58
CA PHE A 173 13.59 -14.22 -11.71
C PHE A 173 14.83 -14.75 -10.99
N GLU A 174 15.12 -16.04 -11.07
CA GLU A 174 16.30 -16.62 -10.44
C GLU A 174 17.60 -16.07 -11.07
N GLY A 175 18.49 -15.54 -10.24
CA GLY A 175 19.80 -15.04 -10.67
C GLY A 175 19.77 -13.77 -11.52
N VAL A 176 18.64 -13.06 -11.59
CA VAL A 176 18.56 -11.82 -12.38
C VAL A 176 19.41 -10.71 -11.75
N PRO A 177 20.08 -9.85 -12.54
CA PRO A 177 20.96 -8.81 -12.00
C PRO A 177 20.23 -7.71 -11.21
N SER A 178 18.98 -7.43 -11.59
CA SER A 178 18.13 -6.44 -10.94
C SER A 178 16.66 -6.67 -11.28
N VAL A 179 15.80 -6.21 -10.38
CA VAL A 179 14.34 -6.17 -10.55
C VAL A 179 13.91 -4.71 -10.56
N HIS A 180 12.94 -4.38 -11.39
CA HIS A 180 12.46 -3.02 -11.63
C HIS A 180 10.93 -2.94 -11.54
N PHE A 181 10.43 -1.81 -11.07
CA PHE A 181 9.02 -1.48 -10.92
C PHE A 181 8.51 -0.77 -12.17
N HIS A 182 7.72 -1.45 -12.99
CA HIS A 182 7.00 -0.83 -14.10
C HIS A 182 5.56 -0.60 -13.64
N SER A 183 5.11 0.65 -13.59
CA SER A 183 3.88 0.99 -12.87
C SER A 183 3.18 2.22 -13.42
N GLY A 184 1.90 2.38 -13.07
CA GLY A 184 1.17 3.61 -13.27
C GLY A 184 -0.01 3.76 -12.32
N LEU A 185 -0.47 5.00 -12.13
CA LEU A 185 -1.66 5.30 -11.34
C LEU A 185 -2.93 5.16 -12.16
N ASN A 186 -4.02 4.75 -11.51
CA ASN A 186 -5.38 4.69 -12.04
C ASN A 186 -5.43 3.95 -13.39
N ASP A 187 -5.04 2.68 -13.39
CA ASP A 187 -4.98 1.82 -14.58
C ASP A 187 -4.11 2.40 -15.70
N TRP A 188 -2.87 2.77 -15.34
CA TRP A 188 -1.83 3.29 -16.25
C TRP A 188 -2.06 4.72 -16.79
N ALA A 189 -3.01 5.47 -16.23
CA ALA A 189 -3.28 6.85 -16.63
C ALA A 189 -2.10 7.80 -16.38
N VAL A 190 -1.34 7.59 -15.30
CA VAL A 190 -0.07 8.28 -15.03
C VAL A 190 1.04 7.25 -14.96
N LEU A 191 1.85 7.17 -16.02
CA LEU A 191 2.77 6.06 -16.24
C LEU A 191 4.19 6.37 -15.78
N GLN A 192 4.79 5.46 -15.03
CA GLN A 192 6.22 5.38 -14.77
C GLN A 192 6.75 4.06 -15.34
N GLU A 193 7.22 4.12 -16.58
CA GLU A 193 7.77 2.96 -17.25
C GLU A 193 9.17 2.63 -16.72
N TYR A 194 9.45 1.34 -16.59
CA TYR A 194 10.82 0.87 -16.64
C TYR A 194 11.35 0.88 -18.08
N GLN A 195 12.35 1.72 -18.33
CA GLN A 195 13.07 1.83 -19.60
C GLN A 195 14.55 1.50 -19.38
N ALA A 196 14.94 0.25 -19.67
CA ALA A 196 16.27 -0.29 -19.35
C ALA A 196 17.44 0.52 -19.96
N TRP A 197 17.19 1.18 -21.10
CA TRP A 197 18.17 1.98 -21.83
C TRP A 197 18.36 3.41 -21.29
N LEU A 198 17.51 3.87 -20.36
CA LEU A 198 17.66 5.17 -19.71
C LEU A 198 18.21 4.98 -18.28
N PRO A 199 19.46 5.36 -17.99
CA PRO A 199 20.07 5.13 -16.69
C PRO A 199 19.26 5.68 -15.51
N ASP A 200 18.78 6.92 -15.62
CA ASP A 200 18.05 7.57 -14.52
C ASP A 200 16.70 6.90 -14.25
N VAL A 201 16.00 6.46 -15.31
CA VAL A 201 14.74 5.72 -15.18
C VAL A 201 14.98 4.32 -14.63
N SER A 202 16.02 3.65 -15.12
CA SER A 202 16.43 2.32 -14.67
C SER A 202 16.78 2.31 -13.19
N GLU A 203 17.50 3.33 -12.70
CA GLU A 203 17.81 3.46 -11.27
C GLU A 203 16.56 3.84 -10.46
N LYS A 204 15.74 4.79 -10.93
CA LYS A 204 14.49 5.19 -10.26
C LYS A 204 13.53 4.03 -10.05
N THR A 205 13.45 3.10 -11.00
CA THR A 205 12.52 1.96 -10.92
C THR A 205 13.13 0.74 -10.23
N LYS A 206 14.43 0.75 -9.93
CA LYS A 206 15.13 -0.41 -9.38
C LYS A 206 14.63 -0.71 -7.96
N LEU A 207 14.27 -1.97 -7.72
CA LEU A 207 13.95 -2.45 -6.39
C LEU A 207 15.23 -2.67 -5.58
N LYS A 208 15.12 -2.46 -4.28
CA LYS A 208 16.12 -2.88 -3.32
C LYS A 208 16.09 -4.40 -3.16
N ASP A 209 17.25 -5.04 -3.31
CA ASP A 209 17.42 -6.46 -3.01
C ASP A 209 17.55 -6.66 -1.49
N LEU A 210 16.65 -7.47 -0.92
CA LEU A 210 16.65 -7.85 0.49
C LEU A 210 17.34 -9.20 0.74
N GLY A 211 17.82 -9.87 -0.31
CA GLY A 211 18.42 -11.20 -0.31
C GLY A 211 17.40 -12.32 -0.54
N ASN A 212 17.89 -13.48 -0.98
CA ASN A 212 17.10 -14.72 -1.12
C ASN A 212 15.84 -14.58 -2.00
N GLY A 213 15.90 -13.78 -3.07
CA GLY A 213 14.76 -13.56 -3.98
C GLY A 213 13.65 -12.66 -3.40
N PHE A 214 13.94 -11.90 -2.35
CA PHE A 214 13.02 -10.91 -1.81
C PHE A 214 13.48 -9.50 -2.16
N TYR A 215 12.55 -8.68 -2.63
CA TYR A 215 12.81 -7.32 -3.08
C TYR A 215 11.82 -6.33 -2.46
N ARG A 216 12.20 -5.05 -2.44
CA ARG A 216 11.35 -3.96 -1.95
C ARG A 216 11.42 -2.74 -2.88
N MET A 217 10.27 -2.18 -3.18
CA MET A 217 10.12 -0.85 -3.77
C MET A 217 9.66 0.12 -2.69
N ASP A 218 10.32 1.27 -2.54
CA ASP A 218 9.93 2.34 -1.64
C ASP A 218 9.58 3.58 -2.46
N LEU A 219 8.44 4.20 -2.20
CA LEU A 219 8.02 5.42 -2.88
C LEU A 219 7.01 6.24 -2.08
N ILE A 220 6.91 7.52 -2.37
CA ILE A 220 5.73 8.34 -2.06
C ILE A 220 5.03 8.55 -3.41
N PRO A 221 3.78 8.08 -3.62
CA PRO A 221 3.18 8.06 -4.96
C PRO A 221 3.18 9.43 -5.64
N GLN A 222 2.83 10.50 -4.93
CA GLN A 222 2.81 11.86 -5.47
C GLN A 222 4.16 12.28 -6.03
N GLU A 223 5.24 12.02 -5.28
CA GLU A 223 6.61 12.37 -5.68
C GLU A 223 7.11 11.45 -6.80
N TYR A 224 6.83 10.15 -6.69
CA TYR A 224 7.30 9.15 -7.64
C TYR A 224 6.69 9.33 -9.02
N TYR A 225 5.38 9.59 -9.10
CA TYR A 225 4.68 9.82 -10.37
C TYR A 225 4.65 11.30 -10.77
N ASN A 226 5.18 12.20 -9.93
CA ASN A 226 5.17 13.65 -10.13
C ASN A 226 3.76 14.18 -10.46
N THR A 227 2.78 13.83 -9.63
CA THR A 227 1.40 14.28 -9.80
C THR A 227 1.16 15.65 -9.19
N GLU A 228 0.22 16.39 -9.76
CA GLU A 228 -0.21 17.69 -9.25
C GLU A 228 -0.87 17.56 -7.86
N PRO A 229 -0.79 18.60 -7.00
CA PRO A 229 -1.53 18.63 -5.74
C PRO A 229 -3.03 18.41 -5.95
N GLY A 230 -3.63 17.51 -5.15
CA GLY A 230 -5.05 17.16 -5.25
C GLY A 230 -5.38 16.06 -6.27
N PHE A 231 -4.39 15.44 -6.91
CA PHE A 231 -4.61 14.23 -7.71
C PHE A 231 -5.27 13.13 -6.87
N VAL A 232 -6.38 12.57 -7.36
CA VAL A 232 -7.11 11.48 -6.69
C VAL A 232 -6.58 10.14 -7.21
N MET A 233 -5.86 9.43 -6.33
CA MET A 233 -5.39 8.08 -6.60
C MET A 233 -6.50 7.07 -6.28
N GLU A 234 -6.84 6.23 -7.24
CA GLU A 234 -7.75 5.09 -7.11
C GLU A 234 -6.95 3.79 -6.92
N ASN A 235 -5.90 3.60 -7.71
CA ASN A 235 -5.03 2.45 -7.64
C ASN A 235 -3.60 2.73 -8.15
N ILE A 236 -2.68 1.83 -7.77
CA ILE A 236 -1.38 1.65 -8.41
C ILE A 236 -1.46 0.31 -9.16
N THR A 237 -1.36 0.38 -10.48
CA THR A 237 -1.25 -0.81 -11.35
C THR A 237 0.21 -0.99 -11.72
N PHE A 238 0.74 -2.19 -11.56
CA PHE A 238 2.18 -2.42 -11.73
C PHE A 238 2.51 -3.87 -12.05
N LEU A 239 3.74 -4.09 -12.47
CA LEU A 239 4.37 -5.39 -12.56
C LEU A 239 5.86 -5.24 -12.23
N MET A 240 6.42 -6.30 -11.66
CA MET A 240 7.86 -6.42 -11.44
C MET A 240 8.50 -6.94 -12.71
N VAL A 241 9.59 -6.32 -13.14
CA VAL A 241 10.31 -6.63 -14.38
C VAL A 241 11.74 -7.00 -14.04
N ALA A 242 12.23 -8.13 -14.53
CA ALA A 242 13.66 -8.39 -14.50
C ALA A 242 14.40 -7.46 -15.47
N LYS A 243 15.69 -7.20 -15.23
CA LYS A 243 16.51 -6.37 -16.11
C LYS A 243 16.32 -6.73 -17.59
N ASP A 244 16.23 -5.70 -18.43
CA ASP A 244 16.07 -5.82 -19.89
C ASP A 244 14.79 -6.56 -20.33
N TRP A 245 13.75 -6.58 -19.50
CA TRP A 245 12.45 -7.21 -19.79
C TRP A 245 12.54 -8.73 -20.04
N THR A 246 13.55 -9.38 -19.47
CA THR A 246 13.77 -10.83 -19.61
C THR A 246 12.65 -11.69 -19.02
N THR A 247 11.98 -11.20 -17.96
CA THR A 247 10.75 -11.77 -17.41
C THR A 247 9.93 -10.68 -16.69
N ASN A 248 8.67 -10.98 -16.36
CA ASN A 248 7.82 -10.11 -15.54
C ASN A 248 6.85 -10.89 -14.64
N SER A 249 6.37 -10.26 -13.57
CA SER A 249 5.43 -10.86 -12.62
C SER A 249 4.02 -11.07 -13.18
N GLY A 250 3.63 -10.30 -14.20
CA GLY A 250 2.24 -10.03 -14.58
C GLY A 250 1.64 -8.90 -13.73
N ASP A 251 0.55 -8.33 -14.22
CA ASP A 251 -0.10 -7.16 -13.63
C ASP A 251 -0.62 -7.43 -12.21
N GLN A 252 -0.41 -6.45 -11.35
CA GLN A 252 -0.81 -6.39 -9.97
C GLN A 252 -1.50 -5.04 -9.73
N ILE A 253 -2.39 -5.00 -8.75
CA ILE A 253 -3.15 -3.79 -8.40
C ILE A 253 -3.12 -3.63 -6.88
N ILE A 254 -2.74 -2.43 -6.43
CA ILE A 254 -2.94 -1.98 -5.05
C ILE A 254 -3.95 -0.84 -5.09
N TYR A 255 -5.07 -0.98 -4.37
CA TYR A 255 -6.09 0.06 -4.26
C TYR A 255 -5.70 1.11 -3.21
N ALA A 256 -5.99 2.36 -3.49
CA ALA A 256 -5.78 3.46 -2.56
C ALA A 256 -6.70 3.35 -1.34
N GLY A 257 -6.27 3.89 -0.19
CA GLY A 257 -7.07 3.84 1.04
C GLY A 257 -8.37 4.62 1.01
N GLU A 258 -8.43 5.68 0.21
CA GLU A 258 -9.65 6.48 0.01
C GLU A 258 -10.58 5.89 -1.06
N PHE A 259 -10.10 4.92 -1.84
CA PHE A 259 -10.86 4.29 -2.92
C PHE A 259 -11.66 3.10 -2.39
N ILE A 260 -12.96 3.11 -2.67
CA ILE A 260 -13.84 1.96 -2.42
C ILE A 260 -13.98 1.22 -3.75
N PRO A 261 -13.32 0.05 -3.93
CA PRO A 261 -13.42 -0.67 -5.18
C PRO A 261 -14.86 -1.10 -5.44
N PRO A 262 -15.31 -1.08 -6.71
CA PRO A 262 -16.60 -1.63 -7.06
C PRO A 262 -16.64 -3.12 -6.69
N PRO A 263 -17.82 -3.68 -6.37
CA PRO A 263 -17.94 -5.11 -6.07
C PRO A 263 -17.44 -5.96 -7.24
N PRO A 264 -16.98 -7.21 -7.01
CA PRO A 264 -16.48 -8.04 -8.10
C PRO A 264 -17.57 -8.32 -9.16
N PRO A 265 -17.18 -8.52 -10.44
CA PRO A 265 -18.12 -8.88 -11.48
C PRO A 265 -18.87 -10.17 -11.15
N SER A 266 -20.19 -10.19 -11.34
CA SER A 266 -21.02 -11.38 -11.09
C SER A 266 -21.88 -11.69 -12.31
N PHE A 267 -21.83 -12.92 -12.80
CA PHE A 267 -22.62 -13.41 -13.93
C PHE A 267 -23.68 -14.43 -13.46
N GLY A 268 -24.85 -14.44 -14.10
CA GLY A 268 -25.88 -15.43 -13.81
C GLY A 268 -26.92 -15.59 -14.93
N PHE A 269 -27.54 -16.77 -14.94
CA PHE A 269 -28.64 -17.14 -15.83
C PHE A 269 -30.01 -17.00 -15.14
N PHE A 270 -31.05 -16.73 -15.93
CA PHE A 270 -32.45 -16.77 -15.50
C PHE A 270 -33.35 -17.31 -16.62
N PRO A 271 -34.29 -18.22 -16.37
CA PRO A 271 -34.49 -18.94 -15.11
C PRO A 271 -33.36 -19.95 -14.85
N LEU A 272 -33.18 -20.36 -13.58
CA LEU A 272 -32.17 -21.36 -13.18
C LEU A 272 -32.49 -22.77 -13.69
N GLN A 273 -33.77 -23.03 -13.95
CA GLN A 273 -34.25 -24.23 -14.63
C GLN A 273 -34.94 -23.77 -15.90
N ILE A 274 -34.50 -24.28 -17.03
CA ILE A 274 -34.92 -23.80 -18.35
C ILE A 274 -35.46 -24.95 -19.19
N SER A 275 -36.44 -24.68 -20.03
CA SER A 275 -36.98 -25.58 -21.04
C SER A 275 -36.88 -24.96 -22.44
N GLN A 276 -37.21 -25.74 -23.46
CA GLN A 276 -37.26 -25.25 -24.85
C GLN A 276 -38.29 -24.12 -25.06
N LYS A 277 -39.25 -23.95 -24.13
CA LYS A 277 -40.33 -22.95 -24.23
C LYS A 277 -40.09 -21.71 -23.36
N ASP A 278 -38.88 -21.51 -22.87
CA ASP A 278 -38.54 -20.38 -22.02
C ASP A 278 -37.66 -19.35 -22.72
N PHE A 279 -37.52 -18.19 -22.09
CA PHE A 279 -36.51 -17.21 -22.48
C PHE A 279 -35.26 -17.43 -21.62
N LEU A 280 -34.09 -17.56 -22.26
CA LEU A 280 -32.81 -17.62 -21.55
C LEU A 280 -32.31 -16.20 -21.29
N GLY A 281 -32.50 -15.73 -20.07
CA GLY A 281 -31.91 -14.52 -19.52
C GLY A 281 -30.46 -14.73 -19.12
N MET A 282 -29.63 -13.76 -19.49
CA MET A 282 -28.23 -13.66 -19.04
C MET A 282 -28.02 -12.26 -18.46
N SER A 283 -27.35 -12.18 -17.32
CA SER A 283 -27.01 -10.91 -16.71
C SER A 283 -25.61 -10.93 -16.12
N ARG A 284 -24.90 -9.82 -16.25
CA ARG A 284 -23.62 -9.57 -15.59
C ARG A 284 -23.65 -8.19 -14.95
N LYS A 285 -23.23 -8.11 -13.68
CA LYS A 285 -23.15 -6.87 -12.90
C LYS A 285 -21.71 -6.57 -12.50
N ASN A 286 -21.44 -5.30 -12.20
CA ASN A 286 -20.13 -4.78 -11.78
C ASN A 286 -19.01 -5.13 -12.77
N ASN A 287 -19.22 -4.82 -14.05
CA ASN A 287 -18.29 -5.14 -15.12
C ASN A 287 -17.03 -4.27 -15.02
N GLU A 288 -15.88 -4.84 -15.43
CA GLU A 288 -14.61 -4.14 -15.49
C GLU A 288 -14.67 -2.95 -16.48
N SER A 289 -13.78 -1.96 -16.30
CA SER A 289 -13.71 -0.82 -17.21
C SER A 289 -13.53 -1.25 -18.67
N GLY A 290 -14.33 -0.65 -19.57
CA GLY A 290 -14.37 -1.00 -20.99
C GLY A 290 -15.10 -2.30 -21.33
N VAL A 291 -15.64 -3.04 -20.34
CA VAL A 291 -16.52 -4.18 -20.60
C VAL A 291 -17.96 -3.69 -20.68
N ASN A 292 -18.56 -3.81 -21.86
CA ASN A 292 -19.90 -3.31 -22.15
C ASN A 292 -20.74 -4.24 -23.01
N LYS A 293 -20.24 -5.43 -23.36
CA LYS A 293 -21.02 -6.46 -24.05
C LYS A 293 -20.85 -7.85 -23.45
N LEU A 294 -21.91 -8.65 -23.57
CA LEU A 294 -21.87 -10.10 -23.48
C LEU A 294 -22.17 -10.69 -24.85
N ILE A 295 -21.25 -11.49 -25.39
CA ILE A 295 -21.37 -12.17 -26.67
C ILE A 295 -21.62 -13.64 -26.36
N TYR A 296 -22.76 -14.17 -26.82
CA TYR A 296 -23.16 -15.54 -26.52
C TYR A 296 -23.17 -16.42 -27.78
N THR A 297 -22.87 -17.69 -27.56
CA THR A 297 -23.05 -18.79 -28.50
C THR A 297 -23.77 -19.93 -27.78
N ILE A 298 -24.95 -20.28 -28.26
CA ILE A 298 -25.76 -21.39 -27.74
C ILE A 298 -25.77 -22.50 -28.79
N THR A 299 -25.30 -23.69 -28.41
CA THR A 299 -25.36 -24.90 -29.22
C THR A 299 -26.46 -25.80 -28.69
N ALA A 300 -27.45 -26.10 -29.53
CA ALA A 300 -28.63 -26.88 -29.22
C ALA A 300 -28.77 -28.00 -30.26
N GLY A 301 -28.13 -29.15 -30.02
CA GLY A 301 -28.01 -30.21 -31.02
C GLY A 301 -27.23 -29.73 -32.24
N SER A 302 -27.86 -29.70 -33.42
CA SER A 302 -27.25 -29.17 -34.66
C SER A 302 -27.45 -27.67 -34.87
N LYS A 303 -28.29 -27.02 -34.05
CA LYS A 303 -28.57 -25.59 -34.15
C LYS A 303 -27.56 -24.80 -33.33
N VAL A 304 -27.05 -23.71 -33.92
CA VAL A 304 -26.21 -22.72 -33.25
C VAL A 304 -26.92 -21.37 -33.28
N ILE A 305 -27.02 -20.71 -32.13
CA ILE A 305 -27.64 -19.39 -31.95
C ILE A 305 -26.56 -18.46 -31.41
N THR A 306 -26.35 -17.32 -32.04
CA THR A 306 -25.38 -16.32 -31.60
C THR A 306 -26.04 -14.96 -31.42
N GLY A 307 -25.45 -14.12 -30.59
CA GLY A 307 -25.87 -12.74 -30.45
C GLY A 307 -25.06 -11.99 -29.40
N GLU A 308 -25.46 -10.75 -29.15
CA GLU A 308 -24.83 -9.90 -28.16
C GLU A 308 -25.85 -9.09 -27.35
N PHE A 309 -25.50 -8.85 -26.09
CA PHE A 309 -26.19 -7.90 -25.22
C PHE A 309 -25.28 -6.73 -24.93
N GLY A 310 -25.75 -5.52 -25.18
CA GLY A 310 -25.08 -4.30 -24.75
C GLY A 310 -25.48 -3.87 -23.34
N GLY A 311 -24.59 -3.16 -22.67
CA GLY A 311 -24.83 -2.57 -21.36
C GLY A 311 -23.73 -1.60 -20.97
N ASN A 312 -23.47 -1.48 -19.67
CA ASN A 312 -22.41 -0.62 -19.13
C ASN A 312 -21.67 -1.32 -17.98
N THR A 313 -20.81 -0.57 -17.28
CA THR A 313 -20.05 -1.09 -16.15
C THR A 313 -20.92 -1.53 -14.97
N ALA A 314 -22.14 -0.99 -14.81
CA ALA A 314 -23.04 -1.41 -13.74
C ALA A 314 -23.75 -2.73 -14.07
N GLU A 315 -24.31 -2.86 -15.27
CA GLU A 315 -25.07 -4.04 -15.68
C GLU A 315 -25.08 -4.23 -17.20
N ILE A 316 -24.95 -5.48 -17.64
CA ILE A 316 -25.29 -5.97 -18.98
C ILE A 316 -26.33 -7.06 -18.80
N LYS A 317 -27.46 -6.99 -19.50
CA LYS A 317 -28.50 -8.02 -19.44
C LYS A 317 -29.26 -8.15 -20.75
N GLY A 318 -29.77 -9.34 -21.00
CA GLY A 318 -30.67 -9.59 -22.10
C GLY A 318 -31.28 -10.98 -22.06
N PHE A 319 -32.15 -11.25 -23.02
CA PHE A 319 -32.89 -12.50 -23.13
C PHE A 319 -32.75 -13.06 -24.53
N VAL A 320 -32.53 -14.37 -24.64
CA VAL A 320 -32.64 -15.13 -25.87
C VAL A 320 -34.00 -15.82 -25.87
N ASN A 321 -34.79 -15.60 -26.92
CA ASN A 321 -36.08 -16.26 -27.09
C ASN A 321 -35.87 -17.68 -27.60
N LEU A 322 -35.73 -18.66 -26.70
CA LEU A 322 -35.55 -20.05 -27.13
C LEU A 322 -36.81 -20.61 -27.81
N VAL A 323 -37.99 -20.09 -27.48
CA VAL A 323 -39.26 -20.53 -28.07
C VAL A 323 -39.24 -20.39 -29.59
N SER A 324 -38.77 -19.25 -30.10
CA SER A 324 -38.66 -19.02 -31.54
C SER A 324 -37.44 -19.69 -32.15
N GLU A 325 -36.31 -19.69 -31.44
CA GLU A 325 -35.05 -20.20 -31.98
C GLU A 325 -34.98 -21.73 -32.09
N LEU A 326 -35.73 -22.43 -31.23
CA LEU A 326 -35.78 -23.88 -31.14
C LEU A 326 -37.08 -24.48 -31.67
N ASP A 327 -37.92 -23.68 -32.33
CA ASP A 327 -39.17 -24.17 -32.92
C ASP A 327 -38.91 -25.31 -33.91
N GLY A 328 -39.70 -26.37 -33.82
CA GLY A 328 -39.55 -27.58 -34.64
C GLY A 328 -38.43 -28.54 -34.23
N ILE A 329 -37.58 -28.21 -33.24
CA ILE A 329 -36.54 -29.13 -32.74
C ILE A 329 -37.14 -30.09 -31.71
N GLN A 330 -37.03 -31.40 -31.96
CA GLN A 330 -37.55 -32.43 -31.07
C GLN A 330 -36.45 -33.15 -30.29
N GLY A 331 -36.75 -33.58 -29.07
CA GLY A 331 -35.87 -34.46 -28.28
C GLY A 331 -34.64 -33.78 -27.66
N LEU A 332 -34.54 -32.45 -27.69
CA LEU A 332 -33.41 -31.73 -27.10
C LEU A 332 -33.49 -31.76 -25.56
N THR A 333 -32.47 -32.35 -24.93
CA THR A 333 -32.37 -32.54 -23.47
C THR A 333 -31.44 -31.54 -22.78
N GLU A 334 -30.61 -30.83 -23.53
CA GLU A 334 -29.64 -29.85 -23.01
C GLU A 334 -29.26 -28.83 -24.08
N ILE A 335 -28.69 -27.70 -23.64
CA ILE A 335 -28.01 -26.71 -24.47
C ILE A 335 -26.63 -26.42 -23.90
N HIS A 336 -25.67 -26.13 -24.76
CA HIS A 336 -24.36 -25.61 -24.36
C HIS A 336 -24.33 -24.11 -24.57
N VAL A 337 -23.97 -23.34 -23.54
CA VAL A 337 -23.97 -21.87 -23.55
C VAL A 337 -22.56 -21.38 -23.24
N LEU A 338 -21.92 -20.78 -24.24
CA LEU A 338 -20.66 -20.06 -24.11
C LEU A 338 -20.96 -18.56 -24.11
N VAL A 339 -20.46 -17.85 -23.10
CA VAL A 339 -20.58 -16.40 -22.98
C VAL A 339 -19.19 -15.80 -22.82
N LYS A 340 -18.87 -14.83 -23.67
CA LYS A 340 -17.64 -14.03 -23.62
C LYS A 340 -17.97 -12.56 -23.47
N ASP A 341 -17.00 -11.75 -23.05
CA ASP A 341 -17.12 -10.29 -23.12
C ASP A 341 -16.51 -9.71 -24.40
N ASN A 342 -16.63 -8.39 -24.58
CA ASN A 342 -16.05 -7.66 -25.73
C ASN A 342 -14.52 -7.57 -25.72
N LYS A 343 -13.84 -8.19 -24.74
CA LYS A 343 -12.38 -8.35 -24.69
C LYS A 343 -11.96 -9.82 -24.90
N ASP A 344 -12.87 -10.66 -25.40
CA ASP A 344 -12.69 -12.09 -25.65
C ASP A 344 -12.42 -12.96 -24.40
N LYS A 345 -12.68 -12.42 -23.20
CA LYS A 345 -12.59 -13.19 -21.95
C LYS A 345 -13.81 -14.08 -21.81
N THR A 346 -13.60 -15.38 -21.58
CA THR A 346 -14.68 -16.32 -21.25
C THR A 346 -15.27 -15.99 -19.88
N ILE A 347 -16.56 -15.70 -19.86
CA ILE A 347 -17.34 -15.37 -18.65
C ILE A 347 -18.03 -16.61 -18.11
N SER A 348 -18.58 -17.43 -18.99
CA SER A 348 -19.23 -18.69 -18.64
C SER A 348 -19.13 -19.64 -19.83
N ASP A 349 -18.87 -20.91 -19.53
CA ASP A 349 -18.88 -22.00 -20.50
C ASP A 349 -19.58 -23.17 -19.82
N THR A 350 -20.83 -23.44 -20.19
CA THR A 350 -21.71 -24.30 -19.37
C THR A 350 -22.73 -25.04 -20.21
N THR A 351 -22.90 -26.34 -19.92
CA THR A 351 -24.03 -27.14 -20.40
C THR A 351 -25.20 -27.03 -19.43
N MET A 352 -26.36 -26.60 -19.93
CA MET A 352 -27.60 -26.47 -19.16
C MET A 352 -28.58 -27.59 -19.56
N PRO A 353 -29.00 -28.46 -18.62
CA PRO A 353 -30.04 -29.44 -18.90
C PRO A 353 -31.39 -28.74 -19.09
N LEU A 354 -32.12 -29.15 -20.13
CA LEU A 354 -33.47 -28.68 -20.40
C LEU A 354 -34.49 -29.52 -19.63
N LYS A 355 -35.41 -28.86 -18.94
CA LYS A 355 -36.56 -29.53 -18.37
C LYS A 355 -37.49 -30.02 -19.46
N ILE A 356 -37.86 -31.30 -19.34
CA ILE A 356 -38.96 -31.87 -20.10
C ILE A 356 -40.25 -31.32 -19.51
N LEU A 357 -41.07 -30.69 -20.34
CA LEU A 357 -42.37 -30.18 -19.93
C LEU A 357 -43.38 -31.34 -19.92
N ASP A 358 -44.24 -31.36 -18.89
CA ASP A 358 -45.36 -32.28 -18.86
C ASP A 358 -46.29 -32.01 -20.05
N LYS A 359 -46.80 -33.09 -20.66
CA LYS A 359 -47.58 -33.03 -21.90
C LYS A 359 -48.95 -32.40 -21.72
#